data_AF-V9IC79-F1
#
_entry.id   AF-V9IC79-F1
#
_cell.length_a   1.000
_cell.length_b   1.000
_cell.length_c   1.000
_cell.angle_alpha   90.00
_cell.angle_beta   90.00
_cell.angle_gamma   90.00
#
_symmetry.space_group_name_H-M   'P 1'
#
loop_
_entity.id
_entity.type
_entity.pdbx_description
1 polymer ?
#
loop_
_entity_poly.entity_id
_entity_poly.type
_entity_poly.pdbx_seq_one_letter_code
_entity_poly.pdbx_strand_id
1 'polypeptide(L)'
;MFIVMQLESKFNMMWSGILYILPIIGFFYWNNLLWCYLFGILTISCFFLGCLIVMLINIALSPKHQTGATAMKTIAEMDAFHNLLMKGYVIKATNTKKYVKYPLVFTRMVDGALQNLLDLVFQDFVGLWLDELAFNSEQIINNMKQDIWGAIQTLHDRLSKVDHTKLVVCSIVNKITFHFEKIRIAQTASAQGDDPVFILSTHLMSPTAELDYLKKVSELYILLLLPPCYSLAPMKYLLREILACKSKYVYI
;
A
#
# COMPACT_ATOMS: atom_id res chain seq x y z
N MET A 1 -14.97 89.98 -40.52
CA MET A 1 -15.24 89.10 -41.68
C MET A 1 -14.16 88.02 -41.86
N PHE A 2 -12.87 88.37 -41.86
CA PHE A 2 -11.76 87.42 -42.06
C PHE A 2 -11.66 86.29 -41.00
N ILE A 3 -11.91 86.60 -39.72
CA ILE A 3 -11.84 85.63 -38.62
C ILE A 3 -12.96 84.58 -38.70
N VAL A 4 -14.17 84.98 -39.12
CA VAL A 4 -15.34 84.08 -39.24
C VAL A 4 -15.11 83.06 -40.37
N MET A 5 -14.60 83.53 -41.52
CA MET A 5 -14.27 82.65 -42.65
C MET A 5 -13.14 81.66 -42.32
N GLN A 6 -12.17 82.08 -41.51
CA GLN A 6 -11.09 81.20 -41.05
C GLN A 6 -11.59 80.15 -40.05
N LEU A 7 -12.57 80.50 -39.22
CA LEU A 7 -13.20 79.58 -38.27
C LEU A 7 -14.04 78.51 -39.00
N GLU A 8 -14.85 78.89 -39.98
CA GLU A 8 -15.64 77.95 -40.79
C GLU A 8 -14.76 77.00 -41.61
N SER A 9 -13.67 77.51 -42.18
CA SER A 9 -12.70 76.68 -42.91
C SER A 9 -12.04 75.64 -42.00
N LYS A 10 -11.63 76.03 -40.78
CA LYS A 10 -11.06 75.08 -39.80
C LYS A 10 -12.10 74.09 -39.28
N PHE A 11 -13.35 74.54 -39.09
CA PHE A 11 -14.45 73.67 -38.66
C PHE A 11 -14.79 72.60 -39.71
N ASN A 12 -14.86 72.98 -40.99
CA ASN A 12 -15.13 72.05 -42.09
C ASN A 12 -13.97 71.07 -42.33
N MET A 13 -12.72 71.51 -42.15
CA MET A 13 -11.55 70.63 -42.23
C MET A 13 -11.50 69.61 -41.09
N MET A 14 -11.92 70.02 -39.88
CA MET A 14 -12.02 69.14 -38.71
C MET A 14 -13.18 68.13 -38.87
N TRP A 15 -14.33 68.56 -39.37
CA TRP A 15 -15.50 67.70 -39.60
C TRP A 15 -15.25 66.65 -40.70
N SER A 16 -14.55 67.05 -41.77
CA SER A 16 -14.11 66.13 -42.83
C SER A 16 -13.15 65.08 -42.29
N GLY A 17 -12.18 65.47 -41.45
CA GLY A 17 -11.26 64.53 -40.80
C GLY A 17 -11.97 63.49 -39.93
N ILE A 18 -12.99 63.90 -39.16
CA ILE A 18 -13.80 62.99 -38.32
C ILE A 18 -14.61 62.00 -39.17
N LEU A 19 -15.14 62.46 -40.31
CA LEU A 19 -15.91 61.61 -41.23
C LEU A 19 -15.08 60.48 -41.83
N TYR A 20 -13.78 60.70 -42.08
CA TYR A 20 -12.87 59.66 -42.59
C TYR A 20 -12.31 58.74 -41.49
N ILE A 21 -12.18 59.22 -40.25
CA ILE A 21 -11.67 58.42 -39.13
C ILE A 21 -12.67 57.36 -38.66
N LEU A 22 -13.97 57.67 -38.64
CA LEU A 22 -15.03 56.73 -38.23
C LEU A 22 -15.07 55.41 -39.04
N PRO A 23 -15.02 55.41 -40.38
CA PRO A 23 -15.01 54.16 -41.16
C PRO A 23 -13.69 53.39 -41.03
N ILE A 24 -12.55 54.06 -40.82
CA ILE A 24 -11.25 53.41 -40.57
C ILE A 24 -11.28 52.66 -39.24
N ILE A 25 -11.84 53.28 -38.19
CA ILE A 25 -12.04 52.63 -36.89
C ILE A 25 -13.02 51.45 -37.02
N GLY A 26 -14.14 51.64 -37.73
CA GLY A 26 -15.11 50.57 -38.00
C GLY A 26 -14.47 49.37 -38.72
N PHE A 27 -13.64 49.62 -39.74
CA PHE A 27 -12.90 48.59 -40.47
C PHE A 27 -11.88 47.86 -39.58
N PHE A 28 -11.17 48.58 -38.71
CA PHE A 28 -10.20 47.99 -37.79
C PHE A 28 -10.87 47.11 -36.72
N TYR A 29 -12.04 47.53 -36.21
CA TYR A 29 -12.83 46.72 -35.27
C TYR A 29 -13.39 45.46 -35.95
N TRP A 30 -13.88 45.56 -37.19
CA TRP A 30 -14.37 44.41 -37.94
C TRP A 30 -13.26 43.39 -38.21
N ASN A 31 -12.07 43.87 -38.57
CA ASN A 31 -10.89 43.03 -38.78
C ASN A 31 -10.46 42.34 -37.47
N ASN A 32 -10.35 43.09 -36.36
CA ASN A 32 -10.01 42.51 -35.05
C ASN A 32 -11.05 41.47 -34.58
N LEU A 33 -12.34 41.71 -34.82
CA LEU A 33 -13.40 40.75 -34.49
C LEU A 33 -13.26 39.44 -35.29
N LEU A 34 -12.87 39.52 -36.57
CA LEU A 34 -12.57 38.34 -37.39
C LEU A 34 -11.35 37.57 -36.87
N TRP A 35 -10.28 38.27 -36.43
CA TRP A 35 -9.12 37.62 -35.80
C TRP A 35 -9.49 36.92 -34.49
N CYS A 36 -10.37 37.52 -33.68
CA CYS A 36 -10.89 36.87 -32.47
C CYS A 36 -11.71 35.61 -32.81
N TYR A 37 -12.52 35.65 -33.85
CA TYR A 37 -13.30 34.49 -34.29
C TYR A 37 -12.41 33.35 -34.81
N LEU A 38 -11.38 33.68 -35.60
CA LEU A 38 -10.39 32.70 -36.07
C LEU A 38 -9.61 32.07 -34.91
N PHE A 39 -9.21 32.86 -33.91
CA PHE A 39 -8.53 32.34 -32.72
C PHE A 39 -9.46 31.46 -31.86
N GLY A 40 -10.74 31.83 -31.74
CA GLY A 40 -11.76 31.01 -31.09
C GLY A 40 -11.92 29.65 -31.77
N ILE A 41 -12.04 29.61 -33.11
CA ILE A 41 -12.13 28.35 -33.84
C ILE A 41 -10.84 27.52 -33.69
N LEU A 42 -9.67 28.16 -33.75
CA LEU A 42 -8.38 27.47 -33.62
C LEU A 42 -8.23 26.81 -32.24
N THR A 43 -8.62 27.50 -31.17
CA THR A 43 -8.56 26.97 -29.80
C THR A 43 -9.54 25.82 -29.59
N ILE A 44 -10.77 25.94 -30.10
CA ILE A 44 -11.77 24.89 -30.06
C ILE A 44 -11.28 23.65 -30.83
N SER A 45 -10.75 23.85 -32.05
CA SER A 45 -10.18 22.77 -32.86
C SER A 45 -9.01 22.07 -32.16
N CYS A 46 -8.11 22.83 -31.53
CA CYS A 46 -6.99 22.29 -30.76
C CYS A 46 -7.46 21.44 -29.57
N PHE A 47 -8.51 21.87 -28.87
CA PHE A 47 -9.09 21.11 -27.77
C PHE A 47 -9.67 19.77 -28.25
N PHE A 48 -10.44 19.78 -29.34
CA PHE A 48 -10.98 18.55 -29.92
C PHE A 48 -9.88 17.61 -30.44
N LEU A 49 -8.86 18.14 -31.12
CA LEU A 49 -7.68 17.34 -31.53
C LEU A 49 -6.95 16.75 -30.33
N GLY A 50 -6.78 17.51 -29.24
CA GLY A 50 -6.18 17.02 -28.00
C GLY A 50 -6.99 15.87 -27.39
N CYS A 51 -8.31 16.00 -27.29
CA CYS A 51 -9.19 14.92 -26.84
C CYS A 51 -9.12 13.69 -27.75
N LEU A 52 -9.07 13.87 -29.08
CA LEU A 52 -8.93 12.78 -30.03
C LEU A 52 -7.57 12.09 -29.91
N ILE A 53 -6.47 12.83 -29.73
CA ILE A 53 -5.14 12.27 -29.53
C ILE A 53 -5.08 11.49 -28.22
N VAL A 54 -5.61 12.02 -27.11
CA VAL A 54 -5.69 11.30 -25.83
C VAL A 54 -6.55 10.05 -25.96
N MET A 55 -7.67 10.12 -26.68
CA MET A 55 -8.52 8.96 -26.95
C MET A 55 -7.80 7.93 -27.83
N LEU A 56 -7.08 8.34 -28.88
CA LEU A 56 -6.29 7.46 -29.74
C LEU A 56 -5.10 6.84 -29.01
N ILE A 57 -4.42 7.60 -28.15
CA ILE A 57 -3.36 7.12 -27.26
C ILE A 57 -3.95 6.13 -26.26
N ASN A 58 -5.12 6.41 -25.69
CA ASN A 58 -5.80 5.49 -24.79
C ASN A 58 -6.31 4.24 -25.52
N ILE A 59 -6.71 4.33 -26.80
CA ILE A 59 -7.06 3.18 -27.64
C ILE A 59 -5.80 2.38 -28.06
N ALA A 60 -4.67 3.05 -28.28
CA ALA A 60 -3.40 2.42 -28.67
C ALA A 60 -2.64 1.80 -27.48
N LEU A 61 -2.74 2.41 -26.29
CA LEU A 61 -2.24 1.88 -25.02
C LEU A 61 -3.24 0.93 -24.35
N SER A 62 -4.52 1.04 -24.67
CA SER A 62 -5.49 0.01 -24.30
C SER A 62 -5.04 -1.26 -25.02
N PRO A 63 -4.72 -2.34 -24.29
CA PRO A 63 -4.31 -3.59 -24.90
C PRO A 63 -5.41 -4.01 -25.87
N LYS A 64 -4.98 -4.23 -27.12
CA LYS A 64 -5.82 -4.65 -28.25
C LYS A 64 -6.81 -5.69 -27.73
N HIS A 65 -8.11 -5.38 -27.80
CA HIS A 65 -9.19 -6.31 -27.47
C HIS A 65 -9.09 -7.47 -28.48
N GLN A 66 -8.22 -8.45 -28.20
CA GLN A 66 -8.20 -9.73 -28.86
C GLN A 66 -9.34 -10.54 -28.26
N THR A 67 -10.47 -10.41 -28.93
CA THR A 67 -11.68 -11.20 -28.76
C THR A 67 -11.34 -12.69 -28.67
N GLY A 68 -11.83 -13.32 -27.60
CA GLY A 68 -12.17 -14.74 -27.59
C GLY A 68 -11.09 -15.71 -27.11
N ALA A 69 -10.02 -15.94 -27.86
CA ALA A 69 -9.22 -17.16 -27.66
C ALA A 69 -8.05 -16.99 -26.68
N THR A 70 -7.26 -15.93 -26.84
CA THR A 70 -6.06 -15.70 -25.99
C THR A 70 -6.44 -15.14 -24.64
N ALA A 71 -7.46 -14.27 -24.56
CA ALA A 71 -8.00 -13.78 -23.30
C ALA A 71 -8.65 -14.89 -22.49
N MET A 72 -9.36 -15.83 -23.13
CA MET A 72 -9.90 -17.00 -22.43
C MET A 72 -8.79 -17.97 -22.02
N LYS A 73 -7.70 -18.09 -22.79
CA LYS A 73 -6.51 -18.86 -22.39
C LYS A 73 -5.74 -18.18 -21.25
N THR A 74 -5.54 -16.86 -21.26
CA THR A 74 -4.87 -16.15 -20.17
C THR A 74 -5.76 -16.00 -18.95
N ILE A 75 -7.07 -15.85 -19.10
CA ILE A 75 -8.05 -15.95 -18.01
C ILE A 75 -8.09 -17.38 -17.49
N ALA A 76 -8.06 -18.41 -18.33
CA ALA A 76 -8.01 -19.80 -17.89
C ALA A 76 -6.65 -20.16 -17.26
N GLU A 77 -5.54 -19.59 -17.72
CA GLU A 77 -4.21 -19.75 -17.11
C GLU A 77 -4.11 -18.94 -15.82
N MET A 78 -4.75 -17.76 -15.74
CA MET A 78 -4.81 -16.94 -14.53
C MET A 78 -5.81 -17.50 -13.53
N ASP A 79 -6.90 -18.13 -13.97
CA ASP A 79 -7.83 -18.91 -13.16
C ASP A 79 -7.22 -20.25 -12.80
N ALA A 80 -6.39 -20.88 -13.64
CA ALA A 80 -5.67 -22.09 -13.28
C ALA A 80 -4.53 -21.76 -12.30
N PHE A 81 -3.87 -20.61 -12.45
CA PHE A 81 -2.87 -20.09 -11.52
C PHE A 81 -3.54 -19.67 -10.22
N HIS A 82 -4.66 -18.96 -10.26
CA HIS A 82 -5.49 -18.65 -9.10
C HIS A 82 -6.00 -19.94 -8.45
N ASN A 83 -6.50 -20.91 -9.20
CA ASN A 83 -6.92 -22.22 -8.69
C ASN A 83 -5.75 -23.09 -8.23
N LEU A 84 -4.51 -22.85 -8.68
CA LEU A 84 -3.29 -23.51 -8.18
C LEU A 84 -2.81 -22.87 -6.87
N LEU A 85 -2.82 -21.53 -6.80
CA LEU A 85 -2.62 -20.77 -5.57
C LEU A 85 -3.71 -21.12 -4.54
N MET A 86 -4.94 -21.27 -5.00
CA MET A 86 -6.10 -21.62 -4.20
C MET A 86 -6.26 -23.13 -4.02
N LYS A 87 -5.49 -23.97 -4.71
CA LYS A 87 -5.53 -25.44 -4.51
C LYS A 87 -5.06 -25.84 -3.11
N GLY A 88 -4.26 -24.98 -2.47
CA GLY A 88 -3.92 -25.04 -1.04
C GLY A 88 -4.82 -24.19 -0.16
N TYR A 89 -5.46 -23.15 -0.71
CA TYR A 89 -6.56 -22.42 -0.09
C TYR A 89 -7.87 -23.18 -0.37
N VAL A 90 -8.03 -24.31 0.32
CA VAL A 90 -9.38 -24.80 0.55
C VAL A 90 -10.10 -23.64 1.21
N ILE A 91 -10.91 -22.91 0.43
CA ILE A 91 -12.12 -22.27 0.95
C ILE A 91 -12.84 -23.45 1.56
N LYS A 92 -12.54 -23.72 2.83
CA LYS A 92 -13.52 -24.33 3.70
C LYS A 92 -14.63 -23.33 3.53
N ALA A 93 -15.65 -23.72 2.77
CA ALA A 93 -16.90 -23.02 2.62
C ALA A 93 -17.47 -22.92 4.04
N THR A 94 -16.85 -22.04 4.82
CA THR A 94 -17.40 -21.46 6.00
C THR A 94 -18.47 -20.63 5.36
N ASN A 95 -19.66 -21.25 5.31
CA ASN A 95 -20.92 -20.55 5.37
C ASN A 95 -20.64 -19.15 5.89
N THR A 96 -20.90 -18.15 5.06
CA THR A 96 -20.97 -16.73 5.39
C THR A 96 -22.09 -16.52 6.42
N LYS A 97 -22.01 -17.23 7.55
CA LYS A 97 -22.56 -16.76 8.79
C LYS A 97 -21.64 -15.61 9.12
N LYS A 98 -22.19 -14.39 9.07
CA LYS A 98 -21.63 -13.25 9.80
C LYS A 98 -21.40 -13.73 11.23
N TYR A 99 -20.21 -14.21 11.55
CA TYR A 99 -19.86 -14.57 12.91
C TYR A 99 -19.66 -13.25 13.61
N VAL A 100 -20.74 -12.74 14.20
CA VAL A 100 -20.75 -11.57 15.08
C VAL A 100 -19.82 -11.78 16.29
N LYS A 101 -19.34 -13.01 16.52
CA LYS A 101 -18.38 -13.36 17.58
C LYS A 101 -17.37 -14.38 17.08
N TYR A 102 -16.09 -14.12 17.34
CA TYR A 102 -15.01 -15.07 17.08
C TYR A 102 -15.18 -16.34 17.93
N PRO A 103 -14.73 -17.51 17.44
CA PRO A 103 -14.82 -18.77 18.19
C PRO A 103 -14.01 -18.69 19.49
N LEU A 104 -14.53 -19.33 20.55
CA LEU A 104 -13.88 -19.39 21.86
C LEU A 104 -12.56 -20.19 21.74
N VAL A 105 -11.43 -19.62 22.16
CA VAL A 105 -10.10 -20.25 22.09
C VAL A 105 -9.57 -20.58 23.48
N PHE A 106 -9.61 -19.62 24.42
CA PHE A 106 -9.06 -19.81 25.77
C PHE A 106 -10.16 -19.88 26.83
N THR A 107 -10.76 -18.73 27.13
CA THR A 107 -11.82 -18.55 28.13
C THR A 107 -12.54 -17.28 27.78
N ARG A 108 -13.85 -17.23 28.01
CA ARG A 108 -14.71 -16.10 27.59
C ARG A 108 -14.21 -14.71 27.99
N MET A 109 -13.57 -14.58 29.15
CA MET A 109 -12.99 -13.29 29.58
C MET A 109 -11.70 -12.94 28.83
N VAL A 110 -10.78 -13.90 28.66
CA VAL A 110 -9.52 -13.71 27.93
C VAL A 110 -9.80 -13.42 26.45
N ASP A 111 -10.71 -14.18 25.86
CA ASP A 111 -11.10 -14.01 24.47
C ASP A 111 -11.78 -12.65 24.25
N GLY A 112 -12.62 -12.20 25.19
CA GLY A 112 -13.24 -10.88 25.13
C GLY A 112 -12.21 -9.73 25.22
N ALA A 113 -11.22 -9.85 26.11
CA ALA A 113 -10.13 -8.88 26.20
C ALA A 113 -9.27 -8.86 24.94
N LEU A 114 -9.00 -10.04 24.35
CA LEU A 114 -8.21 -10.18 23.13
C LEU A 114 -8.94 -9.60 21.91
N GLN A 115 -10.26 -9.81 21.82
CA GLN A 115 -11.09 -9.20 20.78
C GLN A 115 -11.07 -7.68 20.88
N ASN A 116 -11.27 -7.13 22.08
CA ASN A 116 -11.19 -5.68 22.30
C ASN A 116 -9.80 -5.12 21.95
N LEU A 117 -8.73 -5.83 22.30
CA LEU A 117 -7.38 -5.44 21.95
C LEU A 117 -7.19 -5.39 20.42
N LEU A 118 -7.66 -6.43 19.72
CA LEU A 118 -7.60 -6.44 18.25
C LEU A 118 -8.44 -5.31 17.66
N ASP A 119 -9.64 -5.05 18.19
CA ASP A 119 -10.48 -3.96 17.71
C ASP A 119 -9.80 -2.61 17.83
N LEU A 120 -9.17 -2.32 18.98
CA LEU A 120 -8.41 -1.09 19.20
C LEU A 120 -7.19 -1.00 18.28
N VAL A 121 -6.38 -2.06 18.18
CA VAL A 121 -5.18 -2.07 17.32
C VAL A 121 -5.54 -1.84 15.87
N PHE A 122 -6.57 -2.50 15.35
CA PHE A 122 -6.98 -2.30 13.97
C PHE A 122 -7.61 -0.95 13.73
N GLN A 123 -8.34 -0.40 14.70
CA GLN A 123 -8.89 0.96 14.59
C GLN A 123 -7.78 2.01 14.54
N ASP A 124 -6.80 1.92 15.44
CA ASP A 124 -5.75 2.93 15.59
C ASP A 124 -4.66 2.84 14.52
N PHE A 125 -4.25 1.63 14.13
CA PHE A 125 -3.13 1.44 13.19
C PHE A 125 -3.54 1.22 11.74
N VAL A 126 -4.73 0.65 11.50
CA VAL A 126 -5.16 0.26 10.14
C VAL A 126 -6.35 1.10 9.67
N GLY A 127 -7.32 1.39 10.55
CA GLY A 127 -8.53 2.14 10.23
C GLY A 127 -8.24 3.51 9.63
N LEU A 128 -7.41 4.31 10.30
CA LEU A 128 -7.07 5.67 9.85
C LEU A 128 -6.42 5.71 8.46
N TRP A 129 -5.59 4.73 8.12
CA TRP A 129 -4.91 4.67 6.82
C TRP A 129 -5.78 4.02 5.73
N LEU A 130 -6.57 3.01 6.10
CA LEU A 130 -7.34 2.23 5.15
C LEU A 130 -8.63 2.95 4.71
N ASP A 131 -9.22 3.77 5.59
CA ASP A 131 -10.40 4.60 5.27
C ASP A 131 -10.10 5.63 4.16
N GLU A 132 -8.85 6.09 4.06
CA GLU A 132 -8.42 7.02 3.01
C GLU A 132 -8.15 6.31 1.67
N LEU A 133 -7.82 5.01 1.70
CA LEU A 133 -7.30 4.28 0.53
C LEU A 133 -8.32 3.35 -0.14
N ALA A 134 -9.35 2.87 0.57
CA ALA A 134 -10.22 1.80 0.09
C ALA A 134 -11.73 2.08 0.22
N PHE A 135 -12.48 1.78 -0.84
CA PHE A 135 -13.94 1.60 -0.76
C PHE A 135 -14.24 0.28 -0.02
N ASN A 136 -15.05 0.32 1.05
CA ASN A 136 -15.35 -0.81 1.96
C ASN A 136 -14.20 -1.25 2.91
N SER A 137 -13.50 -0.28 3.50
CA SER A 137 -12.45 -0.49 4.51
C SER A 137 -12.88 -1.41 5.68
N GLU A 138 -14.12 -1.28 6.15
CA GLU A 138 -14.65 -2.08 7.27
C GLU A 138 -14.63 -3.60 6.98
N GLN A 139 -14.95 -4.00 5.74
CA GLN A 139 -14.95 -5.42 5.36
C GLN A 139 -13.53 -5.98 5.32
N ILE A 140 -12.57 -5.20 4.84
CA ILE A 140 -11.15 -5.58 4.78
C ILE A 140 -10.58 -5.71 6.18
N ILE A 141 -10.87 -4.75 7.07
CA ILE A 141 -10.45 -4.79 8.47
C ILE A 141 -11.01 -6.02 9.16
N ASN A 142 -12.30 -6.32 8.96
CA ASN A 142 -12.92 -7.50 9.55
C ASN A 142 -12.28 -8.80 9.04
N ASN A 143 -11.93 -8.90 7.75
CA ASN A 143 -11.21 -10.06 7.22
C ASN A 143 -9.82 -10.21 7.85
N MET A 144 -9.05 -9.12 7.96
CA MET A 144 -7.72 -9.17 8.60
C MET A 144 -7.82 -9.56 10.08
N LYS A 145 -8.82 -9.07 10.80
CA LYS A 145 -9.06 -9.49 12.19
C LYS A 145 -9.36 -10.99 12.29
N GLN A 146 -10.15 -11.54 11.36
CA GLN A 146 -10.43 -12.99 11.32
C GLN A 146 -9.16 -13.80 11.03
N ASP A 147 -8.29 -13.32 10.13
CA ASP A 147 -7.01 -13.98 9.83
C ASP A 147 -6.08 -14.01 11.07
N ILE A 148 -5.99 -12.90 11.81
CA ILE A 148 -5.22 -12.85 13.05
C ILE A 148 -5.85 -13.73 14.13
N TRP A 149 -7.17 -13.76 14.25
CA TRP A 149 -7.84 -14.66 15.19
C TRP A 149 -7.56 -16.13 14.87
N GLY A 150 -7.58 -16.51 13.59
CA GLY A 150 -7.21 -17.84 13.13
C GLY A 150 -5.74 -18.19 13.45
N ALA A 151 -4.83 -17.22 13.35
CA ALA A 151 -3.43 -17.39 13.74
C ALA A 151 -3.28 -17.64 15.25
N ILE A 152 -4.02 -16.92 16.08
CA ILE A 152 -4.06 -17.10 17.54
C ILE A 152 -4.60 -18.50 17.89
N GLN A 153 -5.68 -18.92 17.24
CA GLN A 153 -6.24 -20.26 17.44
C GLN A 153 -5.23 -21.36 17.06
N THR A 154 -4.56 -21.19 15.92
CA THR A 154 -3.52 -22.13 15.47
C THR A 154 -2.34 -22.18 16.43
N LEU A 155 -1.93 -21.02 16.99
CA LEU A 155 -0.90 -20.95 18.01
C LEU A 155 -1.32 -21.71 19.28
N HIS A 156 -2.54 -21.46 19.76
CA HIS A 156 -3.09 -22.11 20.93
C HIS A 156 -3.15 -23.64 20.75
N ASP A 157 -3.68 -24.12 19.63
CA ASP A 157 -3.80 -25.55 19.33
C ASP A 157 -2.44 -26.25 19.19
N ARG A 158 -1.40 -25.50 18.77
CA ARG A 158 -0.03 -26.00 18.75
C ARG A 158 0.56 -26.03 20.15
N LEU A 159 0.37 -24.98 20.94
CA LEU A 159 0.88 -24.89 22.31
C LEU A 159 0.22 -25.90 23.25
N SER A 160 -1.07 -26.19 23.10
CA SER A 160 -1.78 -27.18 23.91
C SER A 160 -1.30 -28.62 23.67
N LYS A 161 -0.72 -28.89 22.49
CA LYS A 161 -0.09 -30.18 22.17
C LYS A 161 1.34 -30.30 22.70
N VAL A 162 1.92 -29.20 23.16
CA VAL A 162 3.27 -29.20 23.73
C VAL A 162 3.19 -29.58 25.19
N ASP A 163 3.99 -30.55 25.60
CA ASP A 163 4.19 -30.88 27.00
C ASP A 163 4.89 -29.71 27.71
N HIS A 164 4.10 -28.90 28.41
CA HIS A 164 4.57 -27.71 29.11
C HIS A 164 5.66 -28.02 30.14
N THR A 165 5.53 -29.14 30.85
CA THR A 165 6.49 -29.57 31.89
C THR A 165 7.82 -29.92 31.24
N LYS A 166 7.80 -30.72 30.17
CA LYS A 166 9.02 -31.08 29.44
C LYS A 166 9.67 -29.88 28.75
N LEU A 167 8.87 -28.95 28.20
CA LEU A 167 9.38 -27.73 27.59
C LEU A 167 10.10 -26.86 28.63
N VAL A 168 9.48 -26.62 29.79
CA VAL A 168 10.08 -25.77 30.82
C VAL A 168 11.30 -26.45 31.45
N VAL A 169 11.13 -27.67 31.98
CA VAL A 169 12.15 -28.35 32.78
C VAL A 169 13.29 -28.87 31.91
N CYS A 170 12.99 -29.54 30.80
CA CYS A 170 14.03 -30.20 30.00
C CYS A 170 14.60 -29.31 28.90
N SER A 171 13.89 -28.29 28.41
CA SER A 171 14.37 -27.45 27.31
C SER A 171 14.79 -26.06 27.77
N ILE A 172 13.90 -25.31 28.42
CA ILE A 172 14.18 -23.92 28.83
C ILE A 172 15.26 -23.89 29.92
N VAL A 173 15.04 -24.58 31.03
CA VAL A 173 15.97 -24.56 32.18
C VAL A 173 17.36 -25.05 31.74
N ASN A 174 17.42 -26.13 30.94
CA ASN A 174 18.70 -26.65 30.44
C ASN A 174 19.42 -25.64 29.51
N LYS A 175 18.70 -25.01 28.58
CA LYS A 175 19.31 -23.99 27.69
C LYS A 175 19.80 -22.78 28.47
N ILE A 176 19.02 -22.30 29.43
CA ILE A 176 19.39 -21.16 30.28
C ILE A 176 20.59 -21.51 31.15
N THR A 177 20.58 -22.67 31.80
CA THR A 177 21.69 -23.14 32.64
C THR A 177 22.97 -23.27 31.83
N PHE A 178 22.90 -23.88 30.64
CA PHE A 178 24.02 -23.98 29.72
C PHE A 178 24.54 -22.61 29.27
N HIS A 179 23.64 -21.65 29.04
CA HIS A 179 24.03 -20.28 28.69
C HIS A 179 24.74 -19.58 29.85
N PHE A 180 24.22 -19.69 31.08
CA PHE A 180 24.88 -19.15 32.26
C PHE A 180 26.21 -19.82 32.56
N GLU A 181 26.32 -21.12 32.33
CA GLU A 181 27.58 -21.85 32.45
C GLU A 181 28.63 -21.31 31.47
N LYS A 182 28.26 -21.08 30.21
CA LYS A 182 29.12 -20.45 29.21
C LYS A 182 29.57 -19.05 29.61
N ILE A 183 28.66 -18.22 30.14
CA ILE A 183 29.00 -16.89 30.66
C ILE A 183 30.01 -17.01 31.79
N ARG A 184 29.76 -17.90 32.76
CA ARG A 184 30.66 -18.11 33.91
C ARG A 184 32.05 -18.56 33.47
N ILE A 185 32.15 -19.48 32.52
CA ILE A 185 33.43 -19.95 31.97
C ILE A 185 34.18 -18.79 31.29
N ALA A 186 33.50 -18.00 30.45
CA ALA A 186 34.12 -16.85 29.80
C ALA A 186 34.58 -15.77 30.79
N GLN A 187 33.79 -15.50 31.83
CA GLN A 187 34.16 -14.57 32.91
C GLN A 187 35.38 -15.06 33.70
N THR A 188 35.46 -16.36 33.99
CA THR A 188 36.58 -16.95 34.73
C THR A 188 37.87 -16.92 33.91
N ALA A 189 37.80 -17.20 32.60
CA ALA A 189 38.93 -17.07 31.68
C ALA A 189 39.45 -15.62 31.62
N SER A 190 38.54 -14.65 31.48
CA SER A 190 38.89 -13.22 31.51
C SER A 190 39.57 -12.80 32.81
N ALA A 191 39.16 -13.35 33.96
CA ALA A 191 39.73 -13.02 35.26
C ALA A 191 41.13 -13.64 35.47
N GLN A 192 41.45 -14.73 34.78
CA GLN A 192 42.75 -15.41 34.82
C GLN A 192 43.76 -14.84 33.81
N GLY A 193 43.35 -13.87 32.98
CA GLY A 193 44.21 -13.23 31.98
C GLY A 193 44.26 -13.97 30.63
N ASP A 194 43.46 -15.03 30.45
CA ASP A 194 43.26 -15.69 29.17
C ASP A 194 42.19 -14.96 28.35
N ASP A 195 42.32 -14.98 27.02
CA ASP A 195 41.34 -14.36 26.12
C ASP A 195 39.96 -15.01 26.31
N PRO A 196 38.93 -14.26 26.77
CA PRO A 196 37.62 -14.83 27.01
C PRO A 196 36.91 -15.12 25.69
N VAL A 197 36.91 -16.39 25.27
CA VAL A 197 36.15 -16.84 24.10
C VAL A 197 34.68 -17.06 24.47
N PHE A 198 33.94 -15.97 24.68
CA PHE A 198 32.48 -16.06 24.67
C PHE A 198 32.01 -16.19 23.22
N ILE A 199 31.76 -17.43 22.79
CA ILE A 199 31.25 -17.71 21.44
C ILE A 199 29.81 -17.20 21.37
N LEU A 200 29.66 -15.95 20.91
CA LEU A 200 28.39 -15.40 20.51
C LEU A 200 27.82 -16.27 19.38
N SER A 201 26.51 -16.50 19.39
CA SER A 201 25.87 -17.22 18.29
C SER A 201 26.19 -16.51 16.97
N THR A 202 26.52 -17.27 15.93
CA THR A 202 26.93 -16.75 14.61
C THR A 202 25.94 -15.75 14.01
N HIS A 203 24.66 -15.87 14.37
CA HIS A 203 23.59 -14.96 13.95
C HIS A 203 23.63 -13.58 14.64
N LEU A 204 24.30 -13.43 15.78
CA LEU A 204 24.41 -12.16 16.51
C LEU A 204 25.78 -11.48 16.31
N MET A 205 26.65 -12.04 15.47
CA MET A 205 27.99 -11.47 15.21
C MET A 205 27.94 -10.15 14.44
N SER A 206 26.90 -9.90 13.65
CA SER A 206 26.73 -8.65 12.94
C SER A 206 25.26 -8.23 12.83
N PRO A 207 24.97 -6.92 12.70
CA PRO A 207 23.61 -6.43 12.52
C PRO A 207 22.93 -6.93 11.23
N THR A 208 23.72 -7.37 10.25
CA THR A 208 23.22 -7.95 8.99
C THR A 208 22.86 -9.42 9.16
N ALA A 209 23.72 -10.20 9.83
CA ALA A 209 23.47 -11.61 10.14
C ALA A 209 22.25 -11.78 11.06
N GLU A 210 22.07 -10.85 12.00
CA GLU A 210 20.93 -10.83 12.91
C GLU A 210 19.63 -10.58 12.14
N LEU A 211 19.66 -9.62 11.22
CA LEU A 211 18.52 -9.27 10.38
C LEU A 211 18.15 -10.42 9.44
N ASP A 212 19.12 -11.11 8.86
CA ASP A 212 18.87 -12.30 8.04
C ASP A 212 18.30 -13.47 8.85
N TYR A 213 18.78 -13.66 10.08
CA TYR A 213 18.20 -14.64 11.00
C TYR A 213 16.75 -14.28 11.35
N LEU A 214 16.49 -13.03 11.68
CA LEU A 214 15.15 -12.55 12.03
C LEU A 214 14.18 -12.66 10.84
N LYS A 215 14.65 -12.41 9.62
CA LYS A 215 13.87 -12.67 8.39
C LYS A 215 13.47 -14.13 8.27
N LYS A 216 14.40 -15.06 8.48
CA LYS A 216 14.13 -16.51 8.42
C LYS A 216 13.13 -16.93 9.50
N VAL A 217 13.26 -16.40 10.71
CA VAL A 217 12.34 -16.66 11.82
C VAL A 217 10.95 -16.09 11.51
N SER A 218 10.86 -14.87 10.97
CA SER A 218 9.60 -14.25 10.54
C SER A 218 8.91 -15.06 9.43
N GLU A 219 9.66 -15.60 8.46
CA GLU A 219 9.08 -16.49 7.45
C GLU A 219 8.49 -17.76 8.05
N LEU A 220 9.16 -18.33 9.07
CA LEU A 220 8.65 -19.50 9.77
C LEU A 220 7.36 -19.16 10.53
N TYR A 221 7.29 -18.02 11.20
CA TYR A 221 6.07 -17.57 11.87
C TYR A 221 4.92 -17.37 10.90
N ILE A 222 5.15 -16.72 9.75
CA ILE A 222 4.12 -16.53 8.72
C ILE A 222 3.61 -17.90 8.23
N LEU A 223 4.51 -18.85 7.97
CA LEU A 223 4.14 -20.18 7.49
C LEU A 223 3.38 -21.01 8.53
N LEU A 224 3.72 -20.87 9.81
CA LEU A 224 3.14 -21.68 10.88
C LEU A 224 1.80 -21.15 11.40
N LEU A 225 1.61 -19.83 11.35
CA LEU A 225 0.51 -19.13 12.00
C LEU A 225 -0.50 -18.55 11.02
N LEU A 226 -0.06 -17.98 9.90
CA LEU A 226 -0.96 -17.29 8.99
C LEU A 226 -1.53 -18.23 7.91
N PRO A 227 -2.71 -17.90 7.34
CA PRO A 227 -3.25 -18.61 6.20
C PRO A 227 -2.30 -18.64 4.99
N PRO A 228 -2.38 -19.66 4.11
CA PRO A 228 -1.46 -19.85 2.98
C PRO A 228 -1.38 -18.67 2.02
N CYS A 229 -2.43 -17.86 1.91
CA CYS A 229 -2.46 -16.66 1.07
C CYS A 229 -1.41 -15.62 1.47
N TYR A 230 -1.02 -15.55 2.75
CA TYR A 230 0.05 -14.67 3.23
C TYR A 230 1.46 -15.22 2.97
N SER A 231 1.58 -16.52 2.65
CA SER A 231 2.84 -17.14 2.26
C SER A 231 3.18 -16.91 0.78
N LEU A 232 2.28 -16.28 0.02
CA LEU A 232 2.49 -15.95 -1.39
C LEU A 232 3.25 -14.62 -1.54
N ALA A 233 4.12 -14.54 -2.54
CA ALA A 233 4.71 -13.26 -2.95
C ALA A 233 3.63 -12.40 -3.62
N PRO A 234 3.59 -11.06 -3.40
CA PRO A 234 4.56 -10.23 -2.69
C PRO A 234 4.33 -10.10 -1.18
N MET A 235 3.16 -10.52 -0.68
CA MET A 235 2.74 -10.28 0.71
C MET A 235 3.67 -10.92 1.75
N LYS A 236 4.18 -12.13 1.44
CA LYS A 236 5.19 -12.82 2.27
C LYS A 236 6.42 -11.94 2.52
N TYR A 237 6.94 -11.31 1.47
CA TYR A 237 8.15 -10.49 1.58
C TYR A 237 7.89 -9.22 2.37
N LEU A 238 6.76 -8.57 2.12
CA LEU A 238 6.37 -7.36 2.84
C LEU A 238 6.18 -7.64 4.33
N LEU A 239 5.43 -8.68 4.69
CA LEU A 239 5.18 -9.04 6.08
C LEU A 239 6.46 -9.49 6.80
N ARG A 240 7.33 -10.24 6.10
CA ARG A 240 8.66 -10.61 6.60
C ARG A 240 9.51 -9.38 6.92
N GLU A 241 9.56 -8.40 6.01
CA GLU A 241 10.32 -7.17 6.24
C GLU A 241 9.71 -6.34 7.37
N ILE A 242 8.38 -6.24 7.47
CA ILE A 242 7.73 -5.53 8.58
C ILE A 242 8.11 -6.19 9.92
N LEU A 243 7.97 -7.50 10.03
CA LEU A 243 8.28 -8.24 11.26
C LEU A 243 9.77 -8.17 11.62
N ALA A 244 10.67 -8.28 10.64
CA ALA A 244 12.10 -8.24 10.88
C ALA A 244 12.62 -6.82 11.16
N CYS A 245 12.12 -5.79 10.46
CA CYS A 245 12.64 -4.44 10.57
C CYS A 245 12.04 -3.66 11.75
N LYS A 246 10.77 -3.93 12.14
CA LYS A 246 10.15 -3.23 13.29
C LYS A 246 10.90 -3.47 14.61
N SER A 247 11.55 -4.62 14.78
CA SER A 247 12.37 -4.90 15.96
C SER A 247 13.59 -3.97 16.12
N LYS A 248 14.08 -3.34 15.04
CA LYS A 248 15.22 -2.41 15.11
C LYS A 248 14.83 -0.99 15.48
N TYR A 249 13.61 -0.55 15.16
CA TYR A 249 13.15 0.82 15.45
C TYR A 249 12.82 1.07 16.92
N VAL A 250 12.83 0.05 17.78
CA VAL A 250 12.59 0.19 19.23
C VAL A 250 13.90 0.50 20.00
N TYR A 251 15.07 0.38 19.35
CA TYR A 251 16.38 0.64 19.97
C TYR A 251 17.03 1.96 19.50
N ILE A 252 16.25 2.87 18.89
CA ILE A 252 16.63 4.26 18.57
C ILE A 252 15.62 5.16 19.26
#